data_AF-A0A921Q6X8-F1
#
_entry.id   AF-A0A921Q6X8-F1
#
_cell.length_a   1.000
_cell.length_b   1.000
_cell.length_c   1.000
_cell.angle_alpha   90.00
_cell.angle_beta   90.00
_cell.angle_gamma   90.00
#
_symmetry.space_group_name_H-M   'P 1'
#
loop_
_entity.id
_entity.type
_entity.pdbx_description
1 polymer ?
#
loop_
_entity_poly.entity_id
_entity_poly.type
_entity_poly.pdbx_seq_one_letter_code
_entity_poly.pdbx_strand_id
1 'polypeptide(L)'
;MSEHPGCPVLLCGNNVDVKNQQVKAKSVTYHRKKNLQYYEISTKSNYNFEKPFLYLARKIAGNMDLKFVEEIALVSADVTINIAAQQKIDKEIELAAAIPLPDEDDDNMD
;
A
#
# COMPACT_ATOMS: atom_id res chain seq x y z
N MET A 1 -7.29 -14.79 -5.96
CA MET A 1 -8.21 -13.65 -6.15
C MET A 1 -8.47 -13.51 -7.63
N SER A 2 -9.70 -13.73 -8.08
CA SER A 2 -10.09 -13.53 -9.48
C SER A 2 -10.18 -12.03 -9.77
N GLU A 3 -9.33 -11.53 -10.66
CA GLU A 3 -9.44 -10.16 -11.15
C GLU A 3 -10.69 -10.05 -12.03
N HIS A 4 -11.64 -9.21 -11.63
CA HIS A 4 -12.76 -8.87 -12.53
C HIS A 4 -12.26 -7.87 -13.57
N PRO A 5 -12.44 -8.14 -14.88
CA PRO A 5 -12.01 -7.21 -15.92
C PRO A 5 -12.72 -5.86 -15.75
N GLY A 6 -11.93 -4.82 -15.48
CA GLY A 6 -12.41 -3.43 -15.37
C GLY A 6 -12.55 -2.87 -13.95
N CYS A 7 -12.30 -3.64 -12.89
CA CYS A 7 -12.30 -3.11 -11.52
C CYS A 7 -10.87 -2.76 -11.06
N PRO A 8 -10.57 -1.51 -10.69
CA PRO A 8 -9.27 -1.15 -10.11
C PRO A 8 -9.04 -1.85 -8.77
N VAL A 9 -7.88 -2.49 -8.62
CA VAL A 9 -7.47 -3.21 -7.40
C VAL A 9 -6.13 -2.63 -6.90
N LEU A 10 -5.95 -2.64 -5.58
CA LEU A 10 -4.68 -2.33 -4.92
C LEU A 10 -4.47 -3.29 -3.75
N LEU A 11 -3.23 -3.34 -3.24
CA LEU A 11 -2.86 -4.10 -2.06
C LEU A 11 -2.56 -3.16 -0.89
N CYS A 12 -3.12 -3.44 0.28
CA CYS A 12 -2.82 -2.73 1.52
C CYS A 12 -2.12 -3.65 2.53
N GLY A 13 -0.97 -3.23 3.04
CA GLY A 13 -0.35 -3.81 4.24
C GLY A 13 -0.88 -3.08 5.47
N ASN A 14 -1.81 -3.67 6.20
CA ASN A 14 -2.42 -3.04 7.37
C ASN A 14 -1.63 -3.31 8.67
N ASN A 15 -1.87 -2.50 9.70
CA ASN A 15 -1.29 -2.58 11.05
C ASN A 15 0.21 -2.25 11.12
N VAL A 16 0.69 -1.31 10.30
CA VAL A 16 2.11 -0.95 10.30
C VAL A 16 2.60 -0.22 11.57
N ASP A 17 1.67 0.13 12.47
CA ASP A 17 1.95 0.62 13.81
C ASP A 17 2.50 -0.47 14.76
N VAL A 18 2.35 -1.75 14.43
CA VAL A 18 2.83 -2.86 15.26
C VAL A 18 4.33 -3.07 15.05
N LYS A 19 5.12 -3.12 16.14
CA LYS A 19 6.59 -3.31 16.06
C LYS A 19 7.01 -4.68 15.52
N ASN A 20 6.27 -5.73 15.88
CA ASN A 20 6.57 -7.11 15.50
C ASN A 20 5.66 -7.58 14.35
N GLN A 21 5.70 -6.87 13.22
CA GLN A 21 4.98 -7.32 12.02
C GLN A 21 5.56 -8.65 11.54
N GLN A 22 4.70 -9.64 11.34
CA GLN A 22 5.09 -10.95 10.82
C GLN A 22 5.51 -10.87 9.35
N VAL A 23 4.87 -9.98 8.58
CA VAL A 23 5.19 -9.72 7.18
C VAL A 23 5.86 -8.37 7.10
N LYS A 24 7.07 -8.33 6.53
CA LYS A 24 7.81 -7.08 6.33
C LYS A 24 7.49 -6.54 4.94
N ALA A 25 7.43 -5.22 4.77
CA ALA A 25 7.26 -4.58 3.47
C ALA A 25 8.12 -5.19 2.35
N LYS A 26 9.39 -5.51 2.65
CA LYS A 26 10.36 -6.09 1.70
C LYS A 26 9.98 -7.47 1.17
N SER A 27 9.26 -8.27 1.94
CA SER A 27 8.84 -9.61 1.51
C SER A 27 7.55 -9.58 0.68
N VAL A 28 6.86 -8.44 0.61
CA VAL A 28 5.61 -8.32 -0.15
C VAL A 28 5.95 -8.04 -1.61
N THR A 29 6.03 -9.07 -2.45
CA THR A 29 6.35 -8.93 -3.89
C THR A 29 5.13 -9.08 -4.79
N TYR A 30 4.03 -9.63 -4.28
CA TYR A 30 2.82 -9.94 -5.05
C TYR A 30 2.26 -8.74 -5.84
N HIS A 31 2.34 -7.54 -5.26
CA HIS A 31 1.89 -6.31 -5.92
C HIS A 31 2.67 -6.03 -7.22
N ARG A 32 3.97 -6.33 -7.27
CA ARG A 32 4.78 -6.21 -8.49
C ARG A 32 4.43 -7.31 -9.50
N LYS A 33 4.28 -8.55 -9.04
CA LYS A 33 3.87 -9.69 -9.90
C LYS A 33 2.53 -9.44 -10.61
N LYS A 34 1.61 -8.71 -9.95
CA LYS A 34 0.26 -8.41 -10.44
C LYS A 34 0.07 -6.96 -10.91
N ASN A 35 1.14 -6.16 -10.95
CA ASN A 35 1.08 -4.73 -11.29
C ASN A 35 0.00 -3.95 -10.50
N LEU A 36 -0.11 -4.25 -9.20
CA LEU A 36 -1.01 -3.59 -8.26
C LEU A 36 -0.26 -2.49 -7.52
N GLN A 37 -0.96 -1.40 -7.21
CA GLN A 37 -0.46 -0.42 -6.28
C GLN A 37 -0.40 -1.01 -4.86
N TYR A 38 0.70 -0.77 -4.14
CA TYR A 38 0.85 -1.18 -2.73
C TYR A 38 0.94 0.05 -1.83
N TYR A 39 0.23 0.00 -0.70
CA TYR A 39 0.31 0.98 0.37
C TYR A 39 0.41 0.30 1.73
N GLU A 40 1.33 0.79 2.55
CA GLU A 40 1.34 0.50 3.98
C GLU A 40 0.41 1.46 4.70
N ILE A 41 -0.52 0.92 5.49
CA ILE A 41 -1.57 1.68 6.19
C ILE A 41 -1.70 1.24 7.64
N SER A 42 -2.26 2.13 8.46
CA SER A 42 -2.72 1.78 9.80
C SER A 42 -4.03 2.49 10.08
N THR A 43 -5.08 1.72 10.36
CA THR A 43 -6.39 2.25 10.75
C THR A 43 -6.39 2.81 12.18
N LYS A 44 -5.43 2.42 13.01
CA LYS A 44 -5.32 2.88 14.41
C LYS A 44 -4.62 4.22 14.56
N SER A 45 -3.62 4.45 13.71
CA SER A 45 -2.86 5.71 13.69
C SER A 45 -3.28 6.65 12.55
N ASN A 46 -4.25 6.22 11.73
CA ASN A 46 -4.65 6.86 10.48
C ASN A 46 -3.52 7.05 9.45
N TYR A 47 -2.41 6.34 9.61
CA TYR A 47 -1.27 6.44 8.70
C TYR A 47 -1.64 6.00 7.29
N ASN A 48 -1.37 6.86 6.29
CA ASN A 48 -1.64 6.64 4.86
C ASN A 48 -3.09 6.22 4.55
N PHE A 49 -4.04 6.42 5.47
CA PHE A 49 -5.40 5.88 5.37
C PHE A 49 -6.13 6.33 4.10
N GLU A 50 -5.90 7.57 3.65
CA GLU A 50 -6.55 8.14 2.47
C GLU A 50 -5.94 7.67 1.15
N LYS A 51 -4.67 7.26 1.14
CA LYS A 51 -3.93 6.97 -0.11
C LYS A 51 -4.59 5.88 -0.96
N PRO A 52 -5.05 4.74 -0.38
CA PRO A 52 -5.77 3.73 -1.16
C PRO A 52 -7.01 4.28 -1.85
N PHE A 53 -7.83 5.05 -1.12
CA PHE A 53 -9.06 5.61 -1.66
C PHE A 53 -8.79 6.66 -2.73
N LEU A 54 -7.79 7.52 -2.52
CA LEU A 54 -7.38 8.52 -3.50
C LEU A 54 -6.89 7.86 -4.80
N TYR A 55 -6.10 6.78 -4.70
CA TYR A 55 -5.65 6.03 -5.87
C TYR A 55 -6.83 5.43 -6.65
N LEU A 56 -7.77 4.78 -5.95
CA LEU A 56 -8.96 4.22 -6.58
C LEU A 56 -9.81 5.31 -7.23
N ALA A 57 -10.04 6.44 -6.54
CA ALA A 57 -10.78 7.57 -7.08
C ALA A 57 -10.14 8.11 -8.36
N ARG A 58 -8.81 8.27 -8.40
CA ARG A 58 -8.07 8.69 -9.60
C ARG A 58 -8.24 7.71 -10.77
N LYS A 59 -8.14 6.40 -10.50
CA LYS A 59 -8.30 5.35 -11.51
C LYS A 59 -9.73 5.27 -12.05
N ILE A 60 -10.72 5.36 -11.17
CA ILE A 60 -12.14 5.29 -11.54
C ILE A 60 -12.57 6.55 -12.30
N ALA A 61 -12.12 7.73 -11.86
CA ALA A 61 -12.46 9.00 -12.51
C ALA A 61 -11.63 9.31 -13.76
N GLY A 62 -10.55 8.57 -14.01
CA GLY A 62 -9.61 8.85 -15.11
C GLY A 62 -8.85 10.17 -14.95
N ASN A 63 -8.74 10.70 -13.72
CA ASN A 63 -8.11 11.99 -13.44
C ASN A 63 -7.01 11.81 -12.37
N MET A 64 -5.75 11.94 -12.78
CA MET A 64 -4.59 11.78 -11.89
C MET A 64 -4.37 12.97 -10.95
N ASP A 65 -4.90 14.15 -11.28
CA ASP A 65 -4.78 15.38 -10.49
C ASP A 65 -5.87 15.50 -9.41
N LEU A 66 -6.77 14.50 -9.33
CA LEU A 66 -7.78 14.44 -8.28
C LEU A 66 -7.11 14.47 -6.91
N LYS A 67 -7.64 15.31 -6.02
CA LYS A 67 -7.22 15.49 -4.63
C LYS A 67 -8.45 15.56 -3.73
N PHE A 68 -8.35 15.01 -2.52
CA PHE A 68 -9.32 15.32 -1.48
C PHE A 68 -9.03 16.73 -0.96
N VAL A 69 -10.09 17.51 -0.76
CA VAL A 69 -10.01 18.94 -0.43
C VAL A 69 -10.50 19.26 0.98
N GLU A 70 -11.17 18.32 1.62
CA GLU A 70 -11.67 18.42 2.98
C GLU A 70 -10.95 17.40 3.86
N GLU A 71 -10.80 17.73 5.14
CA GLU A 71 -10.32 16.79 6.14
C GLU A 71 -11.40 15.74 6.38
N ILE A 72 -11.05 14.47 6.21
CA ILE A 72 -11.95 13.38 6.60
C ILE A 72 -12.14 13.47 8.11
N ALA A 73 -13.39 13.35 8.58
CA ALA A 73 -13.73 13.23 9.99
C ALA A 73 -13.23 11.90 10.57
N LEU A 74 -11.91 11.78 10.73
CA LEU A 74 -11.25 10.61 11.27
C LEU A 74 -11.38 10.61 12.79
N VAL A 75 -11.59 9.42 13.35
CA VAL A 75 -11.46 9.22 14.79
C VAL A 75 -10.02 9.57 15.19
N SER A 76 -9.86 10.23 16.33
CA SER A 76 -8.55 10.51 16.90
C SER A 76 -7.69 9.24 16.93
N ALA A 77 -6.44 9.33 16.50
CA ALA A 77 -5.54 8.19 16.50
C ALA A 77 -5.41 7.58 17.90
N ASP A 78 -5.64 6.27 18.00
CA ASP A 78 -5.50 5.51 19.24
C ASP A 78 -4.02 5.19 19.56
N VAL A 79 -3.14 5.31 18.56
CA VAL A 79 -1.74 4.88 18.64
C VAL A 79 -0.83 5.84 17.86
N THR A 80 0.34 6.12 18.43
CA THR A 80 1.40 6.89 17.77
C THR A 80 2.25 5.99 16.87
N ILE A 81 2.41 6.36 15.60
CA ILE A 81 3.30 5.69 14.65
C ILE A 81 4.67 6.39 14.58
N ASN A 82 5.74 5.61 14.36
CA ASN A 82 7.06 6.17 14.07
C ASN A 82 7.16 6.60 12.60
N ILE A 83 6.83 7.87 12.34
CA ILE A 83 6.80 8.45 11.00
C ILE A 83 8.16 8.32 10.28
N ALA A 84 9.28 8.54 10.97
CA ALA A 84 10.60 8.50 10.34
C ALA A 84 10.99 7.10 9.86
N ALA A 85 10.69 6.08 10.67
CA ALA A 85 10.90 4.68 10.27
C ALA A 85 10.00 4.31 9.09
N GLN A 86 8.73 4.71 9.15
CA GLN A 86 7.76 4.37 8.12
C GLN A 86 8.04 5.06 6.78
N GLN A 87 8.47 6.33 6.80
CA GLN A 87 8.92 7.03 5.60
C GLN A 87 10.12 6.37 4.92
N LYS A 88 11.00 5.74 5.70
CA LYS A 88 12.13 4.98 5.13
C LYS A 88 11.61 3.74 4.40
N ILE A 89 10.64 3.04 4.98
CA ILE A 89 10.00 1.88 4.37
C ILE A 89 9.26 2.27 3.08
N ASP A 90 8.45 3.33 3.12
CA ASP A 90 7.73 3.85 1.95
C ASP A 90 8.69 4.18 0.80
N LYS A 91 9.82 4.83 1.08
CA LYS A 91 10.87 5.11 0.08
C LYS A 91 11.51 3.85 -0.47
N GLU A 92 11.78 2.87 0.39
CA GLU A 92 12.34 1.59 -0.04
C GLU A 92 11.37 0.81 -0.93
N ILE A 93 10.06 0.86 -0.66
CA ILE A 93 9.01 0.29 -1.53
C ILE A 93 9.00 0.98 -2.89
N GLU A 94 9.03 2.32 -2.91
CA GLU A 94 9.04 3.11 -4.14
C GLU A 94 10.28 2.80 -5.01
N LEU A 95 11.46 2.74 -4.39
CA LEU A 95 12.69 2.34 -5.07
C LEU A 95 12.62 0.90 -5.58
N ALA A 96 12.09 -0.02 -4.78
CA ALA A 96 11.94 -1.42 -5.18
C ALA A 96 10.97 -1.62 -6.34
N ALA A 97 9.99 -0.73 -6.51
CA ALA A 97 9.08 -0.75 -7.66
C ALA A 97 9.79 -0.46 -8.99
N ALA A 98 10.92 0.26 -8.97
CA ALA A 98 11.72 0.58 -10.16
C ALA A 98 12.75 -0.52 -10.51
N ILE A 99 13.01 -1.45 -9.60
CA ILE A 99 13.94 -2.57 -9.83
C ILE A 99 13.15 -3.69 -10.54
N PRO A 100 13.73 -4.45 -11.49
CA PRO A 100 13.10 -5.66 -12.02
C PRO A 100 12.96 -6.75 -10.94
N LEU A 101 11.93 -7.59 -11.04
CA LEU A 101 11.88 -8.80 -10.22
C LEU A 101 12.89 -9.82 -10.78
N PRO A 102 13.58 -10.60 -9.93
CA PRO A 102 14.32 -11.76 -10.42
C PRO A 102 13.34 -12.75 -11.09
N ASP A 103 13.80 -13.45 -12.13
CA ASP A 103 12.99 -14.44 -12.84
C ASP A 103 12.62 -15.62 -11.93
N GLU A 104 11.34 -15.97 -11.88
CA GLU A 104 10.73 -16.90 -10.92
C GLU A 104 10.75 -18.36 -11.41
N ASP A 105 11.94 -18.95 -11.56
CA ASP A 105 12.03 -20.40 -11.86
C ASP A 105 11.88 -21.29 -10.60
N ASP A 106 11.53 -20.76 -9.43
CA ASP A 106 11.52 -21.54 -8.18
C ASP A 106 10.47 -21.09 -7.13
N ASP A 107 9.19 -21.04 -7.50
CA ASP A 107 8.08 -20.81 -6.55
C ASP A 107 6.86 -21.72 -6.85
N ASN A 108 7.12 -23.02 -7.02
CA ASN A 108 6.07 -24.04 -6.85
C ASN A 108 6.00 -24.44 -5.35
N MET A 109 5.38 -23.59 -4.55
CA MET A 109 4.93 -23.95 -3.20
C MET A 109 3.50 -24.49 -3.32
N ASP A 110 3.39 -25.82 -3.42
CA ASP A 110 2.17 -26.59 -3.07
C ASP A 110 1.77 -26.36 -1.60
#